data_AF-A0A4V1N3X0-F1
#
_entry.id   AF-A0A4V1N3X0-F1
#
_cell.length_a   1.000
_cell.length_b   1.000
_cell.length_c   1.000
_cell.angle_alpha   90.00
_cell.angle_beta   90.00
_cell.angle_gamma   90.00
#
_symmetry.space_group_name_H-M   'P 1'
#
loop_
_entity.id
_entity.type
_entity.pdbx_description
1 polymer ?
#
loop_
_entity_poly.entity_id
_entity_poly.type
_entity_poly.pdbx_seq_one_letter_code
_entity_poly.pdbx_strand_id
1 'polypeptide(L)'
;MRILLIFFLLLHFSANAQIINAQHCGYDFTSYLVIDVHEKGKKENIKNLRITIIDSSGNEVINKNNRWSWVNNNKPLLFTPNYKLNKAGEKVSDNDPEGKWFFPFAKDNYLLSIVNTFVTDNFSVKIEDIDGEENGGQFETQVIQLYPFNMYILCSSENERQAQQFGPRTNRPVEVILERKK
;
A
#
# COMPACT_ATOMS: atom_id res chain seq x y z
N MET A 1 -48.01 -37.99 -3.72
CA MET A 1 -46.59 -38.42 -3.66
C MET A 1 -45.69 -37.76 -4.70
N ARG A 2 -46.10 -37.56 -5.97
CA ARG A 2 -45.25 -36.90 -7.01
C ARG A 2 -44.80 -35.47 -6.66
N ILE A 3 -45.66 -34.66 -6.04
CA ILE A 3 -45.34 -33.27 -5.69
C ILE A 3 -44.31 -33.17 -4.54
N LEU A 4 -44.38 -34.08 -3.57
CA LEU A 4 -43.42 -34.18 -2.46
C LEU A 4 -42.01 -34.55 -2.94
N LEU A 5 -41.91 -35.42 -3.95
CA LEU A 5 -40.65 -35.78 -4.60
C LEU A 5 -40.00 -34.60 -5.32
N ILE A 6 -40.80 -33.75 -5.98
CA ILE A 6 -40.30 -32.54 -6.67
C ILE A 6 -39.79 -31.51 -5.65
N PHE A 7 -40.48 -31.34 -4.52
CA PHE A 7 -40.04 -30.46 -3.44
C PHE A 7 -38.72 -30.92 -2.80
N PHE A 8 -38.55 -32.23 -2.62
CA PHE A 8 -37.31 -32.81 -2.10
C PHE A 8 -36.12 -32.61 -3.05
N LEU A 9 -36.38 -32.71 -4.36
CA LEU A 9 -35.39 -32.47 -5.41
C LEU A 9 -34.94 -31.00 -5.47
N LEU A 10 -35.87 -30.05 -5.38
CA LEU A 10 -35.55 -28.62 -5.37
C LEU A 10 -34.73 -28.20 -4.14
N LEU A 11 -34.99 -28.80 -2.97
CA LEU A 11 -34.22 -28.53 -1.74
C LEU A 11 -32.76 -29.01 -1.81
N HIS A 12 -32.49 -30.14 -2.50
CA HIS A 12 -31.12 -30.64 -2.67
C HIS A 12 -30.30 -29.81 -3.66
N PHE A 13 -30.95 -29.22 -4.67
CA PHE A 13 -30.26 -28.33 -5.62
C PHE A 13 -30.05 -26.90 -5.07
N SER A 14 -30.92 -26.42 -4.16
CA SER A 14 -30.74 -25.09 -3.54
C SER A 14 -29.65 -25.05 -2.45
N ALA A 15 -29.35 -26.18 -1.78
CA ALA A 15 -28.38 -26.20 -0.68
C ALA A 15 -26.93 -25.95 -1.12
N ASN A 16 -26.59 -26.22 -2.38
CA ASN A 16 -25.25 -25.99 -2.92
C ASN A 16 -25.04 -24.57 -3.47
N ALA A 17 -26.10 -23.76 -3.57
CA ALA A 17 -26.03 -22.41 -4.13
C ALA A 17 -25.50 -21.35 -3.14
N GLN A 18 -25.27 -21.70 -1.87
CA GLN A 18 -24.79 -20.77 -0.84
C GLN A 18 -23.29 -20.90 -0.54
N ILE A 19 -22.56 -21.77 -1.23
CA ILE A 19 -21.09 -21.77 -1.16
C ILE A 19 -20.56 -20.71 -2.12
N ILE A 20 -20.87 -19.45 -1.84
CA ILE A 20 -20.07 -18.33 -2.34
C ILE A 20 -18.80 -18.37 -1.50
N ASN A 21 -17.86 -19.25 -1.88
CA ASN A 21 -16.47 -19.09 -1.52
C ASN A 21 -15.98 -17.84 -2.27
N ALA A 22 -16.40 -16.65 -1.84
CA ALA A 22 -15.59 -15.47 -2.07
C ALA A 22 -14.27 -15.80 -1.37
N GLN A 23 -13.28 -16.27 -2.14
CA GLN A 23 -11.94 -16.49 -1.63
C GLN A 23 -11.43 -15.11 -1.20
N HIS A 24 -11.66 -14.78 0.06
CA HIS A 24 -11.13 -13.58 0.68
C HIS A 24 -9.62 -13.70 0.66
N CYS A 25 -9.00 -12.82 -0.10
CA CYS A 25 -7.56 -12.72 -0.19
C CYS A 25 -7.02 -12.25 1.18
N GLY A 26 -5.88 -12.77 1.65
CA GLY A 26 -5.35 -12.41 2.98
C GLY A 26 -5.00 -10.93 3.16
N TYR A 27 -5.01 -10.17 2.06
CA TYR A 27 -4.84 -8.72 2.01
C TYR A 27 -6.15 -7.98 1.73
N ASP A 28 -7.29 -8.63 1.96
CA ASP A 28 -8.59 -8.01 1.78
C ASP A 28 -8.65 -6.70 2.58
N PHE A 29 -9.29 -5.69 2.00
CA PHE A 29 -9.38 -4.34 2.58
C PHE A 29 -8.05 -3.60 2.80
N THR A 30 -6.90 -4.12 2.34
CA THR A 30 -5.59 -3.49 2.49
C THR A 30 -4.98 -3.09 1.15
N SER A 31 -4.47 -1.86 1.11
CA SER A 31 -3.73 -1.28 -0.01
C SER A 31 -2.36 -0.80 0.47
N TYR A 32 -1.42 -0.64 -0.46
CA TYR A 32 -0.13 0.00 -0.18
C TYR A 32 0.02 1.31 -0.96
N LEU A 33 0.61 2.31 -0.32
CA LEU A 33 1.24 3.42 -1.01
C LEU A 33 2.74 3.13 -1.11
N VAL A 34 3.31 3.41 -2.28
CA VAL A 34 4.74 3.20 -2.55
C VAL A 34 5.34 4.53 -2.98
N ILE A 35 6.42 4.96 -2.31
CA ILE A 35 7.16 6.18 -2.67
C ILE A 35 8.55 5.78 -3.15
N ASP A 36 8.83 6.06 -4.41
CA ASP A 36 10.14 5.93 -5.05
C ASP A 36 10.84 7.29 -4.94
N VAL A 37 11.88 7.38 -4.11
CA VAL A 37 12.54 8.66 -3.82
C VAL A 37 14.00 8.59 -4.21
N HIS A 38 14.37 9.33 -5.24
CA HIS A 38 15.75 9.35 -5.74
C HIS A 38 16.18 10.75 -6.15
N GLU A 39 17.49 10.90 -6.38
CA GLU A 39 18.04 12.11 -6.96
C GLU A 39 17.92 12.09 -8.50
N LYS A 40 17.87 13.26 -9.11
CA LYS A 40 17.87 13.39 -10.58
C LYS A 40 19.07 12.67 -11.19
N GLY A 41 18.79 11.73 -12.10
CA GLY A 41 19.82 10.96 -12.81
C GLY A 41 20.38 9.78 -12.03
N LYS A 42 19.99 9.58 -10.77
CA LYS A 42 20.30 8.39 -9.98
C LYS A 42 19.12 7.43 -9.98
N LYS A 43 19.40 6.14 -9.82
CA LYS A 43 18.38 5.08 -9.71
C LYS A 43 18.25 4.55 -8.29
N GLU A 44 19.22 4.88 -7.45
CA GLU A 44 19.28 4.48 -6.06
C GLU A 44 18.29 5.29 -5.23
N ASN A 45 17.50 4.61 -4.41
CA ASN A 45 16.64 5.30 -3.45
C ASN A 45 17.48 5.96 -2.36
N ILE A 46 17.09 7.18 -2.01
CA ILE A 46 17.61 7.88 -0.84
C ILE A 46 17.01 7.23 0.40
N LYS A 47 17.86 6.85 1.36
CA LYS A 47 17.46 6.15 2.59
C LYS A 47 17.22 7.15 3.72
N ASN A 48 16.72 6.62 4.85
CA ASN A 48 16.45 7.33 6.11
C ASN A 48 15.70 8.67 6.01
N LEU A 49 14.91 8.86 4.96
CA LEU A 49 13.96 9.97 4.88
C LEU A 49 12.79 9.77 5.84
N ARG A 50 12.30 10.87 6.42
CA ARG A 50 11.05 10.91 7.16
C ARG A 50 9.93 11.26 6.19
N ILE A 51 9.11 10.27 5.87
CA ILE A 51 8.03 10.40 4.88
C ILE A 51 6.69 10.16 5.57
N THR A 52 5.85 11.17 5.64
CA THR A 52 4.55 11.13 6.34
C THR A 52 3.39 11.53 5.43
N ILE A 53 2.19 11.07 5.77
CA ILE A 53 0.96 11.61 5.19
C ILE A 53 0.56 12.87 5.95
N ILE A 54 0.21 13.91 5.21
CA ILE A 54 -0.33 15.17 5.74
C ILE A 54 -1.71 15.48 5.18
N ASP A 55 -2.52 16.19 5.97
CA ASP A 55 -3.80 16.74 5.53
C ASP A 55 -3.65 18.05 4.73
N SER A 56 -4.76 18.61 4.27
CA SER A 56 -4.80 19.87 3.51
C SER A 56 -4.33 21.09 4.31
N SER A 57 -4.24 20.98 5.64
CA SER A 57 -3.72 22.03 6.52
C SER A 57 -2.22 21.84 6.82
N GLY A 58 -1.60 20.78 6.27
CA GLY A 58 -0.20 20.46 6.48
C GLY A 58 0.10 19.67 7.76
N ASN A 59 -0.92 19.21 8.49
CA ASN A 59 -0.73 18.44 9.72
C ASN A 59 -0.53 16.95 9.41
N GLU A 60 0.29 16.28 10.19
CA GLU A 60 0.46 14.83 10.09
C GLU A 60 -0.85 14.09 10.39
N VAL A 61 -1.20 13.15 9.51
CA VAL A 61 -2.40 12.35 9.67
C VAL A 61 -2.13 11.24 10.68
N ILE A 62 -2.86 11.26 11.79
CA ILE A 62 -2.78 10.24 12.84
C ILE A 62 -3.74 9.09 12.53
N ASN A 63 -3.23 7.85 12.59
CA ASN A 63 -4.01 6.63 12.45
C ASN A 63 -4.84 6.32 13.71
N LYS A 64 -5.76 7.23 14.06
CA LYS A 64 -6.58 7.13 15.27
C LYS A 64 -7.52 5.93 15.18
N ASN A 65 -7.45 5.05 16.17
CA ASN A 65 -8.26 3.83 16.26
C ASN A 65 -8.18 2.94 15.00
N ASN A 66 -6.99 2.83 14.38
CA ASN A 66 -6.77 2.07 13.15
C ASN A 66 -7.71 2.45 11.98
N ARG A 67 -8.15 3.71 11.93
CA ARG A 67 -9.08 4.17 10.89
C ARG A 67 -8.50 4.06 9.48
N TRP A 68 -7.20 4.30 9.34
CA TRP A 68 -6.54 4.43 8.04
C TRP A 68 -5.56 3.30 7.74
N SER A 69 -5.05 2.63 8.76
CA SER A 69 -4.17 1.47 8.65
C SER A 69 -4.46 0.48 9.78
N TRP A 70 -4.26 -0.81 9.53
CA TRP A 70 -4.44 -1.86 10.54
C TRP A 70 -3.30 -1.93 11.55
N VAL A 71 -2.19 -1.24 11.28
CA VAL A 71 -0.99 -1.22 12.14
C VAL A 71 -0.73 0.20 12.66
N ASN A 72 0.10 0.30 13.72
CA ASN A 72 0.53 1.59 14.28
C ASN A 72 -0.61 2.50 14.74
N ASN A 73 -1.53 1.94 15.55
CA ASN A 73 -2.65 2.68 16.14
C ASN A 73 -2.19 3.95 16.89
N ASN A 74 -2.91 5.05 16.69
CA ASN A 74 -2.68 6.36 17.32
C ASN A 74 -1.29 6.95 17.06
N LYS A 75 -0.62 6.51 15.99
CA LYS A 75 0.64 7.09 15.51
C LYS A 75 0.44 7.79 14.16
N PRO A 76 1.35 8.69 13.75
CA PRO A 76 1.36 9.22 12.40
C PRO A 76 1.43 8.11 11.35
N LEU A 77 0.79 8.34 10.20
CA LEU A 77 0.96 7.53 9.01
C LEU A 77 2.35 7.79 8.41
N LEU A 78 3.32 7.00 8.87
CA LEU A 78 4.73 7.07 8.51
C LEU A 78 5.07 5.94 7.54
N PHE A 79 5.68 6.27 6.41
CA PHE A 79 6.22 5.28 5.50
C PHE A 79 7.49 4.65 6.07
N THR A 80 7.66 3.36 5.82
CA THR A 80 8.84 2.60 6.24
C THR A 80 9.55 2.02 5.03
N PRO A 81 10.89 1.92 5.04
CA PRO A 81 11.61 1.21 3.99
C PRO A 81 11.09 -0.22 3.85
N ASN A 82 10.91 -0.67 2.60
CA ASN A 82 10.71 -2.09 2.35
C ASN A 82 11.93 -2.89 2.83
N TYR A 83 11.74 -4.18 3.05
CA TYR A 83 12.79 -5.06 3.56
C TYR A 83 12.72 -6.41 2.89
N LYS A 84 13.84 -7.15 2.92
CA LYS A 84 13.89 -8.53 2.43
C LYS A 84 13.55 -9.54 3.51
N LEU A 85 12.94 -10.63 3.09
CA LEU A 85 12.61 -11.82 3.87
C LEU A 85 13.29 -13.06 3.29
N ASN A 86 13.78 -13.95 4.14
CA ASN A 86 14.23 -15.28 3.72
C ASN A 86 13.04 -16.25 3.54
N LYS A 87 13.34 -17.52 3.20
CA LYS A 87 12.31 -18.56 3.01
C LYS A 87 11.52 -18.89 4.28
N ALA A 88 12.08 -18.60 5.46
CA ALA A 88 11.42 -18.77 6.75
C ALA A 88 10.56 -17.56 7.17
N GLY A 89 10.55 -16.48 6.36
CA GLY A 89 9.79 -15.26 6.65
C GLY A 89 10.50 -14.30 7.62
N GLU A 90 11.80 -14.48 7.85
CA GLU A 90 12.60 -13.65 8.74
C GLU A 90 13.26 -12.51 7.95
N LYS A 91 13.36 -11.32 8.56
CA LYS A 91 14.00 -10.16 7.94
C LYS A 91 15.50 -10.41 7.76
N VAL A 92 15.99 -10.19 6.55
CA VAL A 92 17.41 -10.35 6.19
C VAL A 92 17.99 -9.06 5.62
N SER A 93 19.31 -9.03 5.45
CA SER A 93 20.02 -7.91 4.83
C SER A 93 19.58 -7.68 3.38
N ASP A 94 19.59 -6.42 2.95
CA ASP A 94 19.28 -6.03 1.57
C ASP A 94 20.25 -6.65 0.55
N ASN A 95 21.46 -7.01 0.98
CA ASN A 95 22.48 -7.66 0.15
C ASN A 95 22.31 -9.20 0.05
N ASP A 96 21.33 -9.78 0.75
CA ASP A 96 21.07 -11.22 0.68
C ASP A 96 20.55 -11.58 -0.74
N PRO A 97 21.25 -12.47 -1.47
CA PRO A 97 20.86 -12.89 -2.81
C PRO A 97 19.62 -13.81 -2.83
N GLU A 98 19.32 -14.51 -1.73
CA GLU A 98 18.12 -15.34 -1.59
C GLU A 98 16.93 -14.57 -1.00
N GLY A 99 17.19 -13.41 -0.40
CA GLY A 99 16.17 -12.55 0.20
C GLY A 99 15.19 -11.99 -0.83
N LYS A 100 13.89 -12.14 -0.56
CA LYS A 100 12.80 -11.59 -1.37
C LYS A 100 12.20 -10.36 -0.70
N TRP A 101 11.95 -9.31 -1.47
CA TRP A 101 11.26 -8.12 -0.96
C TRP A 101 9.91 -8.48 -0.36
N PHE A 102 9.63 -7.98 0.85
CA PHE A 102 8.36 -8.16 1.54
C PHE A 102 7.21 -7.71 0.64
N PHE A 103 7.35 -6.53 0.00
CA PHE A 103 6.50 -6.12 -1.10
C PHE A 103 7.26 -6.13 -2.44
N PRO A 104 7.09 -7.17 -3.29
CA PRO A 104 7.88 -7.34 -4.51
C PRO A 104 7.84 -6.16 -5.48
N PHE A 105 6.70 -5.46 -5.58
CA PHE A 105 6.51 -4.36 -6.52
C PHE A 105 7.25 -3.08 -6.12
N ALA A 106 7.55 -2.89 -4.83
CA ALA A 106 8.24 -1.70 -4.34
C ALA A 106 9.76 -1.84 -4.28
N LYS A 107 10.33 -3.04 -4.43
CA LYS A 107 11.78 -3.24 -4.29
C LYS A 107 12.31 -2.58 -3.00
N ASP A 108 13.26 -1.65 -3.08
CA ASP A 108 13.86 -0.97 -1.94
C ASP A 108 13.21 0.39 -1.61
N ASN A 109 12.05 0.68 -2.20
CA ASN A 109 11.26 1.90 -2.00
C ASN A 109 10.57 1.92 -0.61
N TYR A 110 9.95 3.05 -0.29
CA TYR A 110 9.18 3.23 0.93
C TYR A 110 7.75 2.72 0.79
N LEU A 111 7.21 2.16 1.88
CA LEU A 111 5.90 1.54 1.95
C LEU A 111 5.06 2.10 3.08
N LEU A 112 3.77 2.29 2.82
CA LEU A 112 2.76 2.50 3.85
C LEU A 112 1.53 1.62 3.56
N SER A 113 1.18 0.76 4.52
CA SER A 113 -0.05 -0.02 4.48
C SER A 113 -1.22 0.84 4.93
N ILE A 114 -2.29 0.88 4.12
CA ILE A 114 -3.51 1.63 4.37
C ILE A 114 -4.74 0.77 4.05
N VAL A 115 -5.91 1.19 4.49
CA VAL A 115 -7.18 0.56 4.12
C VAL A 115 -7.59 0.91 2.69
N ASN A 116 -8.30 0.01 2.00
CA ASN A 116 -8.77 0.23 0.62
C ASN A 116 -9.74 1.41 0.47
N THR A 117 -10.38 1.82 1.56
CA THR A 117 -11.33 2.95 1.60
C THR A 117 -10.66 4.29 1.90
N PHE A 118 -9.33 4.33 1.96
CA PHE A 118 -8.58 5.57 2.17
C PHE A 118 -8.74 6.50 0.96
N VAL A 119 -9.23 7.72 1.21
CA VAL A 119 -9.56 8.72 0.19
C VAL A 119 -8.32 9.55 -0.12
N THR A 120 -7.41 8.99 -0.93
CA THR A 120 -6.05 9.51 -1.17
C THR A 120 -5.97 10.93 -1.67
N ASP A 121 -6.91 11.37 -2.50
CA ASP A 121 -6.99 12.73 -3.07
C ASP A 121 -7.18 13.84 -2.02
N ASN A 122 -7.59 13.51 -0.79
CA ASN A 122 -7.65 14.47 0.30
C ASN A 122 -6.32 14.69 1.03
N PHE A 123 -5.25 14.00 0.63
CA PHE A 123 -3.99 13.95 1.36
C PHE A 123 -2.78 14.16 0.48
N SER A 124 -1.69 14.57 1.11
CA SER A 124 -0.37 14.70 0.47
C SER A 124 0.67 13.90 1.24
N VAL A 125 1.78 13.57 0.57
CA VAL A 125 2.97 13.03 1.19
C VAL A 125 3.94 14.16 1.44
N LYS A 126 4.47 14.25 2.66
CA LYS A 126 5.54 15.15 3.03
C LYS A 126 6.82 14.36 3.19
N ILE A 127 7.87 14.74 2.46
CA ILE A 127 9.18 14.10 2.45
C ILE A 127 10.16 15.06 3.13
N GLU A 128 10.79 14.60 4.22
CA GLU A 128 11.78 15.34 4.97
C GLU A 128 13.10 14.58 5.03
N ASP A 129 14.17 15.29 4.72
CA ASP A 129 15.53 14.85 5.02
C ASP A 129 15.87 15.23 6.46
N ILE A 130 15.98 14.21 7.31
CA ILE A 130 16.23 14.36 8.75
C ILE A 130 17.70 14.13 9.13
N ASP A 131 18.45 13.42 8.29
CA ASP A 131 19.81 12.96 8.61
C ASP A 131 20.88 13.63 7.70
N GLY A 132 20.46 14.45 6.72
CA GLY A 132 21.33 15.33 5.96
C GLY A 132 22.44 14.58 5.22
N GLU A 133 23.69 14.80 5.62
CA GLU A 133 24.85 14.18 4.96
C GLU A 133 24.80 12.64 4.97
N GLU A 134 24.18 12.02 5.98
CA GLU A 134 24.05 10.55 6.03
C GLU A 134 23.17 9.99 4.90
N ASN A 135 22.32 10.84 4.30
CA ASN A 135 21.46 10.50 3.16
C ASN A 135 22.13 10.76 1.80
N GLY A 136 23.44 11.05 1.78
CA GLY A 136 24.17 11.40 0.56
C GLY A 136 24.05 12.89 0.19
N GLY A 137 23.73 13.72 1.19
CA GLY A 137 23.69 15.18 1.16
C GLY A 137 22.34 15.74 1.58
N GLN A 138 22.24 17.07 1.65
CA GLN A 138 21.06 17.74 2.19
C GLN A 138 19.99 17.98 1.12
N PHE A 139 18.77 17.50 1.36
CA PHE A 139 17.64 17.66 0.45
C PHE A 139 16.57 18.61 0.99
N GLU A 140 15.87 19.27 0.08
CA GLU A 140 14.73 20.13 0.40
C GLU A 140 13.51 19.31 0.81
N THR A 141 12.71 19.86 1.73
CA THR A 141 11.41 19.28 2.08
C THR A 141 10.45 19.43 0.90
N GLN A 142 9.84 18.33 0.46
CA GLN A 142 8.86 18.34 -0.62
C GLN A 142 7.51 17.84 -0.15
N VAL A 143 6.44 18.38 -0.75
CA VAL A 143 5.06 17.96 -0.52
C VAL A 143 4.45 17.57 -1.85
N ILE A 144 3.97 16.33 -1.95
CA ILE A 144 3.44 15.73 -3.17
C ILE A 144 1.99 15.30 -2.95
N GLN A 145 1.08 15.82 -3.78
CA GLN A 145 -0.33 15.45 -3.75
C GLN A 145 -0.51 13.97 -4.13
N LEU A 146 -1.33 13.24 -3.37
CA LEU A 146 -1.70 11.87 -3.69
C LEU A 146 -2.94 11.81 -4.58
N TYR A 147 -3.04 10.71 -5.32
CA TYR A 147 -4.18 10.40 -6.18
C TYR A 147 -4.63 8.95 -6.02
N PRO A 148 -5.89 8.62 -6.40
CA PRO A 148 -6.43 7.26 -6.27
C PRO A 148 -5.63 6.17 -6.98
N PHE A 149 -4.94 6.49 -8.08
CA PHE A 149 -4.11 5.54 -8.81
C PHE A 149 -2.76 5.22 -8.13
N ASN A 150 -2.42 5.93 -7.04
CA ASN A 150 -1.23 5.63 -6.25
C ASN A 150 -1.43 4.46 -5.26
N MET A 151 -2.67 4.02 -5.04
CA MET A 151 -2.96 2.89 -4.15
C MET A 151 -2.78 1.55 -4.87
N TYR A 152 -1.96 0.68 -4.29
CA TYR A 152 -1.78 -0.70 -4.70
C TYR A 152 -2.79 -1.61 -4.02
N ILE A 153 -3.89 -1.90 -4.71
CA ILE A 153 -4.89 -2.89 -4.27
C ILE A 153 -4.37 -4.29 -4.62
N LEU A 154 -4.22 -5.14 -3.60
CA LEU A 154 -3.54 -6.44 -3.76
C LEU A 154 -4.46 -7.58 -4.20
N CYS A 155 -5.75 -7.50 -3.90
CA CYS A 155 -6.70 -8.56 -4.22
C CYS A 155 -7.34 -8.29 -5.59
N SER A 156 -7.26 -9.28 -6.50
CA SER A 156 -7.76 -9.17 -7.88
C SER A 156 -9.27 -8.91 -7.94
N SER A 157 -10.05 -9.54 -7.05
CA SER A 157 -11.51 -9.35 -6.97
C SER A 157 -11.90 -7.91 -6.63
N GLU A 158 -11.21 -7.29 -5.67
CA GLU A 158 -11.43 -5.89 -5.31
C GLU A 158 -10.94 -4.93 -6.40
N ASN A 159 -9.81 -5.25 -7.05
CA ASN A 159 -9.32 -4.48 -8.19
C ASN A 159 -10.30 -4.55 -9.38
N GLU A 160 -10.84 -5.75 -9.69
CA GLU A 160 -11.86 -5.96 -10.72
C GLU A 160 -13.16 -5.21 -10.40
N ARG A 161 -13.62 -5.26 -9.14
CA ARG A 161 -14.81 -4.53 -8.70
C ARG A 161 -14.64 -3.02 -8.85
N GLN A 162 -13.49 -2.47 -8.49
CA GLN A 162 -13.20 -1.05 -8.71
C GLN A 162 -13.06 -0.73 -10.19
N ALA A 163 -12.44 -1.62 -10.99
CA ALA A 163 -12.30 -1.43 -12.43
C ALA A 163 -13.66 -1.43 -13.15
N GLN A 164 -14.64 -2.20 -12.69
CA GLN A 164 -16.01 -2.16 -13.21
C GLN A 164 -16.70 -0.82 -12.94
N GLN A 165 -16.37 -0.14 -11.84
CA GLN A 165 -16.97 1.15 -11.47
C GLN A 165 -16.24 2.36 -12.06
N PHE A 166 -14.91 2.30 -12.15
CA PHE A 166 -14.06 3.46 -12.46
C PHE A 166 -13.08 3.24 -13.63
N GLY A 167 -13.13 2.08 -14.29
CA GLY A 167 -12.17 1.68 -15.31
C GLY A 167 -10.88 1.08 -14.74
N PRO A 168 -10.08 0.38 -15.56
CA PRO A 168 -8.87 -0.29 -15.10
C PRO A 168 -7.85 0.73 -14.59
N ARG A 169 -7.44 0.61 -13.32
CA ARG A 169 -6.37 1.42 -12.73
C ARG A 169 -5.05 0.67 -12.79
N THR A 170 -4.03 1.31 -13.36
CA THR A 170 -2.64 0.84 -13.19
C THR A 170 -2.12 1.44 -11.89
N ASN A 171 -1.89 0.61 -10.88
CA ASN A 171 -1.26 1.05 -9.63
C ASN A 171 0.16 1.54 -9.93
N ARG A 172 0.48 2.78 -9.54
CA ARG A 172 1.79 3.40 -9.81
C ARG A 172 2.42 3.93 -8.54
N PRO A 173 3.74 3.76 -8.33
CA PRO A 173 4.42 4.39 -7.23
C PRO A 173 4.35 5.91 -7.42
N VAL A 174 4.47 6.64 -6.31
CA VAL A 174 4.73 8.08 -6.37
C VAL A 174 6.24 8.23 -6.58
N GLU A 175 6.64 8.65 -7.77
CA GLU A 175 8.02 8.99 -8.07
C GLU A 175 8.29 10.42 -7.56
N VAL A 176 9.35 10.56 -6.76
CA VAL A 176 9.77 11.83 -6.15
C VAL A 176 11.25 12.04 -6.45
N ILE A 177 11.53 13.10 -7.19
CA ILE A 177 12.90 13.51 -7.50
C ILE A 177 13.31 14.61 -6.51
N LEU A 178 14.15 14.26 -5.54
CA LEU A 178 14.57 15.23 -4.53
C LEU A 178 15.55 16.26 -5.08
N GLU A 179 15.35 17.50 -4.67
CA GLU A 179 16.23 18.63 -4.95
C GLU A 179 17.19 18.83 -3.78
N ARG A 180 18.48 19.07 -4.09
CA ARG A 180 19.48 19.39 -3.07
C ARG A 180 19.29 20.82 -2.59
N LYS A 181 19.48 21.03 -1.28
CA LYS A 181 19.61 22.38 -0.71
C LYS A 181 20.86 23.05 -1.32
N LYS A 182 20.70 24.28 -1.80
CA LYS A 182 21.78 25.10 -2.34
C LYS A 182 22.65 25.70 -1.24
#